data_AF-A0A841RDG0-F1
#
_entry.id   AF-A0A841RDG0-F1
#
_cell.length_a   1.000
_cell.length_b   1.000
_cell.length_c   1.000
_cell.angle_alpha   90.00
_cell.angle_beta   90.00
_cell.angle_gamma   90.00
#
_symmetry.space_group_name_H-M   'P 1'
#
loop_
_entity.id
_entity.type
_entity.pdbx_description
1 polymer ?
#
loop_
_entity_poly.entity_id
_entity_poly.type
_entity_poly.pdbx_seq_one_letter_code
_entity_poly.pdbx_strand_id
1 'polypeptide(L)'
;MKSTDIERRNRDLKRAQKKQEMLDRKTSREQRSVGDFINAFVELFFYDGERIYNLDMSDDILFLLEEMKDEQPEKQWDNILTKAVKKTKVKEKDDAIAKLKEIGEIE
;
A
#
# COMPACT_ATOMS: atom_id res chain seq x y z
N MET A 1 19.42 10.87 -31.67
CA MET A 1 19.27 10.07 -30.43
C MET A 1 18.04 9.19 -30.59
N LYS A 2 18.16 7.88 -30.35
CA LYS A 2 17.11 6.88 -30.63
C LYS A 2 15.89 7.10 -29.71
N SER A 3 14.67 7.04 -30.24
CA SER A 3 13.40 7.29 -29.53
C SER A 3 13.27 6.56 -28.18
N THR A 4 13.96 5.46 -28.01
CA THR A 4 14.00 4.64 -26.78
C THR A 4 14.58 5.36 -25.57
N ASP A 5 15.51 6.30 -25.75
CA ASP A 5 16.10 7.07 -24.65
C ASP A 5 15.12 8.10 -24.10
N ILE A 6 14.30 8.69 -24.97
CA ILE A 6 13.28 9.68 -24.61
C ILE A 6 12.14 9.02 -23.84
N GLU A 7 11.70 7.83 -24.25
CA GLU A 7 10.65 7.08 -23.55
C GLU A 7 11.09 6.55 -22.18
N ARG A 8 12.36 6.18 -22.02
CA ARG A 8 12.92 5.79 -20.72
C ARG A 8 12.96 7.00 -19.79
N ARG A 9 13.46 8.14 -20.28
CA ARG A 9 13.53 9.41 -19.51
C ARG A 9 12.14 9.91 -19.10
N ASN A 10 11.13 9.76 -19.95
CA ASN A 10 9.74 10.09 -19.62
C ASN A 10 9.12 9.16 -18.56
N ARG A 11 9.46 7.87 -18.55
CA ARG A 11 9.01 6.96 -17.49
C ARG A 11 9.66 7.26 -16.15
N ASP A 12 10.96 7.52 -16.13
CA ASP A 12 11.69 7.96 -14.94
C ASP A 12 11.14 9.29 -14.40
N LEU A 13 10.87 10.26 -15.29
CA LEU A 13 10.25 11.53 -14.92
C LEU A 13 8.85 11.34 -14.33
N LYS A 14 7.99 10.49 -14.91
CA LYS A 14 6.67 10.19 -14.34
C LYS A 14 6.75 9.51 -12.97
N ARG A 15 7.72 8.59 -12.78
CA ARG A 15 7.94 7.93 -11.50
C ARG A 15 8.44 8.91 -10.44
N ALA A 16 9.39 9.77 -10.80
CA ALA A 16 9.90 10.82 -9.92
C ALA A 16 8.81 11.84 -9.56
N GLN A 17 7.97 12.25 -10.51
CA GLN A 17 6.83 13.16 -10.28
C GLN A 17 5.80 12.54 -9.35
N LYS A 18 5.41 11.27 -9.56
CA LYS A 18 4.49 10.58 -8.63
C LYS A 18 5.08 10.47 -7.23
N LYS A 19 6.37 10.15 -7.11
CA LYS A 19 7.07 10.10 -5.82
C LYS A 19 7.13 11.46 -5.13
N GLN A 20 7.36 12.52 -5.90
CA GLN A 20 7.37 13.90 -5.40
C GLN A 20 5.97 14.33 -4.94
N GLU A 21 4.93 14.04 -5.71
CA GLU A 21 3.53 14.34 -5.36
C GLU A 21 3.08 13.56 -4.13
N MET A 22 3.58 12.34 -3.96
CA MET A 22 3.38 11.52 -2.77
C MET A 22 4.08 12.11 -1.53
N LEU A 23 5.32 12.60 -1.68
CA LEU A 23 6.05 13.30 -0.62
C LEU A 23 5.37 14.63 -0.23
N ASP A 24 4.89 15.40 -1.21
CA ASP A 24 4.22 16.67 -0.99
C ASP A 24 2.90 16.48 -0.22
N ARG A 25 2.13 15.44 -0.57
CA ARG A 25 0.96 14.97 0.20
C ARG A 25 1.32 14.58 1.63
N LYS A 26 2.52 14.06 1.88
CA LYS A 26 3.00 13.66 3.22
C LYS A 26 3.27 14.88 4.11
N THR A 27 3.77 15.98 3.56
CA THR A 27 4.01 17.24 4.29
C THR A 27 2.76 18.06 4.61
N SER A 28 1.66 17.87 3.86
CA SER A 28 0.40 18.60 4.09
C SER A 28 -0.72 17.77 4.72
N ARG A 29 -0.54 16.46 4.92
CA ARG A 29 -1.56 15.61 5.57
C ARG A 29 -1.41 15.63 7.08
N GLU A 30 -2.51 15.94 7.77
CA GLU A 30 -2.72 15.44 9.13
C GLU A 30 -2.43 13.93 9.15
N GLN A 31 -1.74 13.44 10.19
CA GLN A 31 -1.45 12.01 10.37
C GLN A 31 -2.70 11.19 10.06
N ARG A 32 -2.58 10.25 9.12
CA ARG A 32 -3.73 9.44 8.72
C ARG A 32 -4.21 8.66 9.93
N SER A 33 -5.51 8.66 10.18
CA SER A 33 -6.06 7.85 11.26
C SER A 33 -5.97 6.36 10.93
N VAL A 34 -6.15 5.50 11.93
CA VAL A 34 -6.31 4.04 11.76
C VAL A 34 -7.36 3.71 10.68
N GLY A 35 -8.48 4.46 10.65
CA GLY A 35 -9.54 4.27 9.64
C GLY A 35 -9.11 4.65 8.24
N ASP A 36 -8.29 5.69 8.10
CA ASP A 36 -7.79 6.14 6.79
C ASP A 36 -6.81 5.14 6.20
N PHE A 37 -5.93 4.55 7.01
CA PHE A 37 -5.05 3.46 6.55
C PHE A 37 -5.84 2.24 6.10
N ILE A 38 -6.87 1.83 6.85
CA ILE A 38 -7.75 0.71 6.46
C ILE A 38 -8.38 0.97 5.09
N ASN A 39 -8.89 2.18 4.86
CA ASN A 39 -9.50 2.54 3.58
C ASN A 39 -8.46 2.56 2.44
N ALA A 40 -7.29 3.16 2.69
CA ALA A 40 -6.22 3.25 1.71
C ALA A 40 -5.72 1.86 1.25
N PHE A 41 -5.57 0.91 2.19
CA PHE A 41 -5.21 -0.47 1.82
C PHE A 41 -6.27 -1.11 0.94
N VAL A 42 -7.55 -0.94 1.29
CA VAL A 42 -8.67 -1.52 0.51
C VAL A 42 -8.75 -0.95 -0.90
N GLU A 43 -8.47 0.35 -1.07
CA GLU A 43 -8.41 0.99 -2.39
C GLU A 43 -7.25 0.47 -3.25
N LEU A 44 -6.16 0.02 -2.63
CA LEU A 44 -5.00 -0.54 -3.32
C LEU A 44 -5.12 -2.03 -3.62
N PHE A 45 -5.97 -2.76 -2.90
CA PHE A 45 -6.13 -4.19 -3.13
C PHE A 45 -6.80 -4.47 -4.47
N PHE A 46 -6.15 -5.32 -5.27
CA PHE A 46 -6.75 -5.90 -6.46
C PHE A 46 -7.29 -7.29 -6.08
N TYR A 47 -8.60 -7.43 -5.98
CA TYR A 47 -9.24 -8.62 -5.44
C TYR A 47 -10.57 -8.95 -6.14
N ASP A 48 -11.00 -10.18 -5.95
CA ASP A 48 -12.34 -10.67 -6.31
C ASP A 48 -13.04 -11.28 -5.08
N GLY A 49 -14.04 -12.14 -5.28
CA GLY A 49 -14.71 -12.82 -4.16
C GLY A 49 -13.87 -13.91 -3.47
N GLU A 50 -12.72 -14.26 -4.03
CA GLU A 50 -11.90 -15.38 -3.59
C GLU A 50 -10.63 -14.90 -2.89
N ARG A 51 -9.84 -14.00 -3.51
CA ARG A 51 -8.53 -13.58 -2.99
C ARG A 51 -8.05 -12.19 -3.44
N ILE A 52 -6.96 -11.72 -2.82
CA ILE A 52 -6.23 -10.49 -3.17
C ILE A 52 -4.96 -10.87 -3.94
N TYR A 53 -4.76 -10.29 -5.12
CA TYR A 53 -3.77 -10.75 -6.10
C TYR A 53 -2.45 -9.97 -6.10
N ASN A 54 -2.44 -8.75 -5.56
CA ASN A 54 -1.32 -7.80 -5.73
C ASN A 54 -0.51 -7.53 -4.45
N LEU A 55 -0.67 -8.35 -3.41
CA LEU A 55 -0.05 -8.10 -2.09
C LEU A 55 1.47 -7.94 -2.16
N ASP A 56 2.17 -8.78 -2.93
CA ASP A 56 3.64 -8.78 -3.03
C ASP A 56 4.19 -7.98 -4.22
N MET A 57 3.32 -7.66 -5.18
CA MET A 57 3.71 -7.08 -6.47
C MET A 57 3.44 -5.58 -6.55
N SER A 58 2.80 -5.01 -5.52
CA SER A 58 2.39 -3.61 -5.50
C SER A 58 3.34 -2.77 -4.65
N ASP A 59 4.21 -2.01 -5.30
CA ASP A 59 5.07 -1.00 -4.64
C ASP A 59 4.23 -0.02 -3.79
N ASP A 60 2.99 0.27 -4.21
CA ASP A 60 2.08 1.17 -3.49
C ASP A 60 1.62 0.56 -2.15
N ILE A 61 1.42 -0.76 -2.08
CA ILE A 61 1.06 -1.46 -0.83
C ILE A 61 2.26 -1.49 0.12
N LEU A 62 3.45 -1.77 -0.40
CA LEU A 62 4.70 -1.75 0.38
C LEU A 62 4.97 -0.36 0.95
N PHE A 63 4.80 0.68 0.14
CA PHE A 63 4.95 2.06 0.59
C PHE A 63 3.92 2.40 1.68
N LEU A 64 2.66 1.99 1.52
CA LEU A 64 1.62 2.23 2.52
C LEU A 64 1.87 1.49 3.84
N LEU A 65 2.47 0.29 3.80
CA LEU A 65 2.92 -0.44 4.99
C LEU A 65 3.98 0.36 5.77
N GLU A 66 4.99 0.90 5.08
CA GLU A 66 6.01 1.71 5.72
C GLU A 66 5.45 3.03 6.26
N GLU A 67 4.57 3.72 5.52
CA GLU A 67 3.86 4.91 6.02
C GLU A 67 3.04 4.59 7.28
N MET A 68 2.37 3.44 7.32
CA MET A 68 1.60 3.01 8.48
C MET A 68 2.52 2.79 9.69
N LYS A 69 3.69 2.18 9.51
CA LYS A 69 4.65 1.97 10.60
C LYS A 69 5.20 3.28 11.16
N ASP A 70 5.43 4.26 10.30
CA ASP A 70 5.90 5.60 10.70
C ASP A 70 4.83 6.40 11.48
N GLU A 71 3.57 6.28 11.08
CA GLU A 71 2.49 7.15 11.58
C GLU A 71 1.64 6.52 12.69
N GLN A 72 1.61 5.19 12.80
CA GLN A 72 0.75 4.47 13.74
C GLN A 72 1.56 3.65 14.75
N PRO A 73 1.09 3.54 16.01
CA PRO A 73 1.75 2.70 16.99
C PRO A 73 1.60 1.21 16.64
N GLU A 74 2.64 0.42 16.90
CA GLU A 74 2.76 -1.01 16.57
C GLU A 74 1.54 -1.86 16.94
N LYS A 75 0.95 -1.62 18.12
CA LYS A 75 -0.27 -2.28 18.59
C LYS A 75 -1.49 -2.13 17.66
N GLN A 76 -1.46 -1.18 16.72
CA GLN A 76 -2.54 -0.95 15.76
C GLN A 76 -2.27 -1.59 14.39
N TRP A 77 -1.05 -2.00 14.07
CA TRP A 77 -0.69 -2.49 12.74
C TRP A 77 -1.50 -3.73 12.35
N ASP A 78 -1.52 -4.74 13.23
CA ASP A 78 -2.33 -5.95 13.05
C ASP A 78 -3.83 -5.62 12.85
N ASN A 79 -4.37 -4.73 13.69
CA ASN A 79 -5.77 -4.32 13.62
C ASN A 79 -6.10 -3.63 12.29
N ILE A 80 -5.20 -2.77 11.78
CA ILE A 80 -5.35 -2.11 10.48
C ILE A 80 -5.37 -3.13 9.36
N LEU A 81 -4.37 -4.01 9.27
CA LEU A 81 -4.25 -4.99 8.19
C LEU A 81 -5.41 -5.99 8.22
N THR A 82 -5.73 -6.52 9.39
CA THR A 82 -6.85 -7.44 9.58
C THR A 82 -8.17 -6.81 9.15
N LYS A 83 -8.42 -5.54 9.50
CA LYS A 83 -9.65 -4.85 9.10
C LYS A 83 -9.68 -4.50 7.63
N ALA A 84 -8.55 -4.13 7.04
CA ALA A 84 -8.44 -3.86 5.61
C ALA A 84 -8.79 -5.10 4.80
N VAL A 85 -8.17 -6.26 5.10
CA VAL A 85 -8.47 -7.51 4.41
C VAL A 85 -9.91 -7.96 4.66
N LYS A 86 -10.43 -7.87 5.89
CA LYS A 86 -11.83 -8.25 6.17
C LYS A 86 -12.85 -7.41 5.40
N LYS A 87 -12.51 -6.16 5.07
CA LYS A 87 -13.38 -5.24 4.32
C LYS A 87 -13.53 -5.65 2.85
N THR A 88 -12.58 -6.38 2.27
CA THR A 88 -12.68 -6.91 0.89
C THR A 88 -13.66 -8.08 0.79
N LYS A 89 -13.93 -8.77 1.91
CA LYS A 89 -14.83 -9.94 2.01
C LYS A 89 -14.39 -11.13 1.15
N VAL A 90 -13.11 -11.22 0.81
CA VAL A 90 -12.51 -12.39 0.14
C VAL A 90 -12.64 -13.64 1.02
N LYS A 91 -12.71 -14.83 0.41
CA LYS A 91 -12.73 -16.11 1.13
C LYS A 91 -11.38 -16.40 1.76
N GLU A 92 -10.29 -16.20 1.02
CA GLU A 92 -8.89 -16.41 1.45
C GLU A 92 -8.35 -15.23 2.27
N LYS A 93 -9.16 -14.72 3.20
CA LYS A 93 -8.81 -13.55 4.03
C LYS A 93 -7.67 -13.86 5.00
N ASP A 94 -7.62 -15.07 5.54
CA ASP A 94 -6.63 -15.44 6.55
C ASP A 94 -5.24 -15.59 5.92
N ASP A 95 -5.15 -16.19 4.72
CA ASP A 95 -3.94 -16.22 3.90
C ASP A 95 -3.45 -14.82 3.52
N ALA A 96 -4.37 -13.93 3.09
CA ALA A 96 -4.01 -12.56 2.75
C ALA A 96 -3.48 -11.75 3.95
N ILE A 97 -4.05 -11.95 5.14
CA ILE A 97 -3.55 -11.32 6.38
C ILE A 97 -2.16 -11.85 6.73
N ALA A 98 -1.97 -13.17 6.72
CA ALA A 98 -0.69 -13.79 7.02
C ALA A 98 0.40 -13.27 6.08
N LYS A 99 0.07 -13.14 4.79
CA LYS A 99 1.00 -12.61 3.79
C LYS A 99 1.36 -11.15 4.02
N LEU A 100 0.38 -10.29 4.29
CA LEU A 100 0.63 -8.88 4.59
C LEU A 100 1.48 -8.69 5.85
N LYS A 101 1.30 -9.54 6.85
CA LYS A 101 2.13 -9.55 8.06
C LYS A 101 3.55 -9.99 7.78
N GLU A 102 3.73 -11.04 6.98
CA GLU A 102 5.04 -11.52 6.56
C GLU A 102 5.81 -10.43 5.81
N ILE A 103 5.17 -9.81 4.80
CA ILE A 103 5.75 -8.71 4.02
C ILE A 103 6.06 -7.50 4.91
N GLY A 104 5.15 -7.20 5.84
CA GLY A 104 5.28 -6.10 6.77
C GLY A 104 6.25 -6.36 7.91
N GLU A 105 6.77 -7.57 8.09
CA GLU A 105 7.54 -7.98 9.27
C GLU A 105 6.79 -7.67 10.60
N ILE A 106 5.48 -7.94 10.62
CA ILE A 106 4.59 -7.67 11.76
C ILE A 106 4.26 -8.99 12.46
N GLU A 107 4.63 -9.11 13.73
CA GLU A 107 4.34 -10.28 14.58
C GLU A 107 2.87 -10.34 15.05
#